data_AF-A0A0T5ZCC9-F1
#
_entry.id   AF-A0A0T5ZCC9-F1
#
_cell.length_a   1.000
_cell.length_b   1.000
_cell.length_c   1.000
_cell.angle_alpha   90.00
_cell.angle_beta   90.00
_cell.angle_gamma   90.00
#
_symmetry.space_group_name_H-M   'P 1'
#
loop_
_entity.id
_entity.type
_entity.pdbx_description
1 polymer ?
#
loop_
_entity_poly.entity_id
_entity_poly.type
_entity_poly.pdbx_seq_one_letter_code
_entity_poly.pdbx_strand_id
1 'polypeptide(L)'
;MSKGPQDLSLAEKLDNAIKQLGAWYRISIIIVLVGLASLSGIISMSQFYFHDEIGKHGYIDEIYVQDKDITVLAFIPFTEDIFPAEGIVALYITQVWLMYGNGIVIALLSFLFVWVTYRGKAHTQEFESIERQFIRQSYLVNFETSVPEGQTRVEKILNEAIHVFPTLKEIQRKAKQKQTKIPYKLDQKINGDTIDGIVSTKKGDFIVKFYDKTVTVSDIKNLVTLLSKSRDKIFRVLCVAKDYDEELQSNKLIGIMDQLPKYFKLDLIFEEEHGYSMLWID
;
A
#
# COMPACT_ATOMS: atom_id res chain seq x y z
N MET A 1 -12.13 -31.21 -0.38
CA MET A 1 -11.18 -31.14 -1.51
C MET A 1 -10.62 -29.72 -1.58
N SER A 2 -9.39 -29.52 -1.13
CA SER A 2 -8.70 -28.23 -1.24
C SER A 2 -8.18 -28.11 -2.68
N LYS A 3 -8.69 -27.13 -3.44
CA LYS A 3 -8.17 -26.82 -4.78
C LYS A 3 -6.76 -26.24 -4.61
N GLY A 4 -5.80 -26.79 -5.34
CA GLY A 4 -4.42 -26.28 -5.36
C GLY A 4 -4.35 -24.85 -5.94
N PRO A 5 -3.27 -24.10 -5.66
CA PRO A 5 -3.14 -22.69 -6.06
C PRO A 5 -3.18 -22.44 -7.59
N GLN A 6 -3.07 -23.50 -8.40
CA GLN A 6 -3.17 -23.43 -9.86
C GLN A 6 -4.62 -23.32 -10.37
N ASP A 7 -5.62 -23.79 -9.63
CA ASP A 7 -7.04 -23.87 -10.06
C ASP A 7 -7.90 -22.66 -9.61
N LEU A 8 -7.29 -21.64 -9.00
CA LEU A 8 -7.99 -20.45 -8.55
C LEU A 8 -8.28 -19.52 -9.73
N SER A 9 -9.51 -19.00 -9.79
CA SER A 9 -9.87 -17.93 -10.73
C SER A 9 -9.04 -16.67 -10.45
N LEU A 10 -8.81 -15.83 -11.46
CA LEU A 10 -8.01 -14.60 -11.32
C LEU A 10 -8.56 -13.67 -10.21
N ALA A 11 -9.89 -13.62 -10.04
CA ALA A 11 -10.53 -12.88 -8.95
C ALA A 11 -10.21 -13.45 -7.56
N GLU A 12 -10.20 -14.78 -7.42
CA GLU A 12 -9.84 -15.45 -6.16
C GLU A 12 -8.33 -15.30 -5.87
N LYS A 13 -7.48 -15.32 -6.90
CA LYS A 13 -6.05 -15.04 -6.76
C LYS A 13 -5.81 -13.62 -6.23
N LEU A 14 -6.56 -12.64 -6.74
CA LEU A 14 -6.49 -11.25 -6.29
C LEU A 14 -6.97 -11.09 -4.83
N ASP A 15 -8.10 -11.68 -4.46
CA ASP A 15 -8.63 -11.60 -3.09
C ASP A 15 -7.73 -12.33 -2.07
N ASN A 16 -7.15 -13.47 -2.45
CA ASN A 16 -6.17 -14.17 -1.62
C ASN A 16 -4.89 -13.36 -1.44
N ALA A 17 -4.39 -12.70 -2.49
CA ALA A 17 -3.20 -11.85 -2.40
C ALA A 17 -3.43 -10.68 -1.42
N ILE A 18 -4.60 -10.03 -1.46
CA ILE A 18 -4.97 -8.94 -0.53
C ILE A 18 -5.02 -9.46 0.92
N LYS A 19 -5.63 -10.63 1.15
CA LYS A 19 -5.73 -11.24 2.49
C LYS A 19 -4.36 -11.66 3.04
N GLN A 20 -3.50 -12.27 2.21
CA GLN A 20 -2.15 -12.64 2.62
C GLN A 20 -1.33 -11.41 3.01
N LEU A 21 -1.40 -10.32 2.26
CA LEU A 21 -0.71 -9.07 2.59
C LEU A 21 -1.09 -8.54 3.99
N GLY A 22 -2.38 -8.58 4.33
CA GLY A 22 -2.87 -8.20 5.66
C GLY A 22 -2.39 -9.13 6.79
N ALA A 23 -2.29 -10.44 6.53
CA ALA A 23 -1.78 -11.41 7.49
C ALA A 23 -0.27 -11.26 7.73
N TRP A 24 0.51 -11.05 6.68
CA TRP A 24 1.97 -10.87 6.77
C TRP A 24 2.39 -9.60 7.49
N TYR A 25 1.63 -8.51 7.31
CA TYR A 25 1.84 -7.29 8.08
C TYR A 25 1.65 -7.52 9.59
N ARG A 26 0.63 -8.30 9.98
CA ARG A 26 0.38 -8.67 11.39
C ARG A 26 1.49 -9.55 11.94
N ILE A 27 1.97 -10.54 11.16
CA ILE A 27 3.09 -11.40 11.55
C ILE A 27 4.37 -10.56 11.77
N SER A 28 4.63 -9.60 10.88
CA SER A 28 5.80 -8.72 10.99
C SER A 28 5.78 -7.88 12.27
N ILE A 29 4.61 -7.31 12.63
CA ILE A 29 4.44 -6.57 13.89
C ILE A 29 4.67 -7.47 15.10
N ILE A 30 4.12 -8.69 15.11
CA ILE A 30 4.30 -9.64 16.21
C ILE A 30 5.78 -9.98 16.39
N ILE A 31 6.52 -10.21 15.29
CA ILE A 31 7.95 -10.52 15.35
C ILE A 31 8.76 -9.33 15.88
N VAL A 32 8.44 -8.10 15.47
CA VAL A 32 9.07 -6.89 16.01
C VAL A 32 8.79 -6.74 17.51
N LEU A 33 7.56 -6.99 17.96
CA LEU A 33 7.21 -6.95 19.39
C LEU A 33 7.95 -8.03 20.18
N VAL A 34 8.09 -9.24 19.65
CA VAL A 34 8.87 -10.32 20.27
C VAL A 34 10.36 -9.96 20.33
N GLY A 35 10.91 -9.36 19.27
CA GLY A 35 12.30 -8.89 19.24
C GLY A 35 12.59 -7.74 20.22
N LEU A 36 11.63 -6.83 20.43
CA LEU A 36 11.73 -5.77 21.43
C LEU A 36 11.62 -6.34 22.86
N ALA A 37 10.74 -7.32 23.08
CA ALA A 37 10.59 -7.98 24.37
C ALA A 37 11.85 -8.79 24.75
N SER A 38 12.49 -9.47 23.80
CA SER A 38 13.73 -10.20 24.05
C SER A 38 14.90 -9.27 24.38
N LEU A 39 15.02 -8.14 23.68
CA LEU A 39 16.01 -7.10 23.97
C LEU A 39 15.87 -6.56 25.41
N SER A 40 14.64 -6.28 25.83
CA SER A 40 14.33 -5.80 27.18
C SER A 40 14.68 -6.83 28.26
N GLY A 41 14.41 -8.12 28.00
CA GLY A 41 14.78 -9.21 28.92
C GLY A 41 16.28 -9.37 29.10
N ILE A 42 17.05 -9.26 28.01
CA ILE A 42 18.52 -9.34 28.02
C ILE A 42 19.12 -8.16 28.81
N ILE A 43 18.60 -6.94 28.61
CA ILE A 43 19.04 -5.74 29.34
C ILE A 43 18.71 -5.85 30.83
N SER A 44 17.52 -6.32 31.18
CA SER A 44 17.09 -6.47 32.57
C SER A 44 17.93 -7.53 33.31
N MET A 45 18.19 -8.66 32.65
CA MET A 45 19.04 -9.72 33.21
C MET A 45 20.49 -9.24 33.38
N SER A 46 21.01 -8.44 32.44
CA SER A 46 22.31 -7.79 32.56
C SER A 46 22.42 -6.89 33.79
N GLN A 47 21.44 -6.02 34.00
CA GLN A 47 21.42 -5.11 35.14
C GLN A 47 21.34 -5.90 36.45
N PHE A 48 20.57 -6.99 36.47
CA PHE A 48 20.47 -7.87 37.63
C PHE A 48 21.81 -8.53 37.98
N TYR A 49 22.50 -9.15 37.01
CA TYR A 49 23.82 -9.76 37.26
C TYR A 49 24.87 -8.72 37.67
N PHE A 50 24.84 -7.54 37.06
CA PHE A 50 25.73 -6.45 37.44
C PHE A 50 25.50 -5.99 38.88
N HIS A 51 24.23 -5.89 39.29
CA HIS A 51 23.86 -5.48 40.65
C HIS A 51 24.15 -6.58 41.69
N ASP A 52 23.93 -7.84 41.35
CA ASP A 52 24.27 -9.00 42.18
C ASP A 52 25.79 -9.09 42.41
N GLU A 53 26.58 -8.90 41.34
CA GLU A 53 28.04 -8.96 41.44
C GLU A 53 28.62 -7.76 42.21
N ILE A 54 28.10 -6.56 41.99
CA ILE A 54 28.44 -5.38 42.81
C ILE A 54 28.09 -5.62 44.26
N GLY A 55 26.89 -6.14 44.54
CA GLY A 55 26.40 -6.41 45.90
C GLY A 55 27.23 -7.42 46.69
N LYS A 56 28.03 -8.27 46.02
CA LYS A 56 28.98 -9.18 46.68
C LYS A 56 30.23 -8.46 47.19
N HIS A 57 30.61 -7.34 46.58
CA HIS A 57 31.89 -6.66 46.82
C HIS A 57 31.74 -5.26 47.43
N GLY A 58 30.54 -4.69 47.41
CA GLY A 58 30.26 -3.38 47.98
C GLY A 58 28.84 -2.92 47.67
N TYR A 59 28.58 -1.63 47.81
CA TYR A 59 27.33 -1.00 47.42
C TYR A 59 27.60 0.36 46.77
N ILE A 60 26.65 0.84 45.97
CA ILE A 60 26.72 2.17 45.38
C ILE A 60 25.93 3.12 46.28
N ASP A 61 26.56 4.23 46.68
CA ASP A 61 25.92 5.27 47.49
C ASP A 61 26.18 6.66 46.90
N GLU A 62 25.31 7.60 47.24
CA GLU A 62 25.45 9.00 46.85
C GLU A 62 26.34 9.73 47.84
N ILE A 63 27.56 10.06 47.43
CA ILE A 63 28.51 10.80 48.25
C ILE A 63 28.47 12.26 47.84
N TYR A 64 28.15 13.12 48.80
CA TYR A 64 28.25 14.57 48.63
C TYR A 64 29.69 15.02 48.84
N VAL A 65 30.33 15.52 47.77
CA VAL A 65 31.70 16.02 47.82
C VAL A 65 31.65 17.52 48.12
N GLN A 66 31.78 17.86 49.41
CA GLN A 66 31.74 19.24 49.92
C GLN A 66 32.67 20.20 49.16
N ASP A 67 33.84 19.72 48.74
CA ASP A 67 34.88 20.55 48.12
C ASP A 67 34.55 20.96 46.67
N LYS A 68 33.57 20.30 46.05
CA LYS A 68 33.15 20.54 44.65
C LYS A 68 31.66 20.84 44.51
N ASP A 69 30.90 20.81 45.60
CA ASP A 69 29.44 20.97 45.62
C ASP A 69 28.72 20.08 44.60
N ILE A 70 29.15 18.81 44.51
CA ILE A 70 28.55 17.82 43.62
C ILE A 70 28.21 16.54 44.39
N THR A 71 27.04 15.99 44.09
CA THR A 71 26.67 14.63 44.49
C THR A 71 27.17 13.68 43.42
N VAL A 72 27.99 12.71 43.81
CA VAL A 72 28.51 11.68 42.91
C VAL A 72 28.12 10.30 43.43
N LEU A 73 27.70 9.43 42.51
CA LEU A 73 27.53 8.01 42.78
C LEU A 73 28.91 7.37 42.90
N ALA A 74 29.22 6.84 44.09
CA ALA A 74 30.49 6.18 44.35
C ALA A 74 30.24 4.75 44.84
N PHE A 75 31.10 3.82 44.40
CA PHE A 75 31.11 2.47 44.89
C PHE A 75 31.91 2.40 46.19
N ILE A 76 31.27 1.93 47.27
CA ILE A 76 31.85 1.74 48.59
C ILE A 76 32.11 0.23 48.77
N PRO A 77 33.36 -0.23 48.71
CA PRO A 77 33.69 -1.64 48.85
C PRO A 77 33.57 -2.10 50.31
N PHE A 78 33.25 -3.38 50.53
CA PHE A 78 33.22 -3.97 51.87
C PHE A 78 34.62 -4.32 52.42
N THR A 79 35.64 -4.40 51.55
CA THR A 79 37.03 -4.75 51.87
C THR A 79 38.03 -3.88 51.11
N GLU A 80 39.28 -3.79 51.56
CA GLU A 80 40.35 -3.04 50.84
C GLU A 80 40.71 -3.67 49.48
N ASP A 81 40.43 -4.96 49.29
CA ASP A 81 40.46 -5.60 47.98
C ASP A 81 39.21 -5.21 47.19
N ILE A 82 39.38 -4.22 46.31
CA ILE A 82 38.27 -3.51 45.64
C ILE A 82 37.57 -4.42 44.62
N PHE A 83 38.29 -5.31 43.92
CA PHE A 83 37.76 -6.38 43.06
C PHE A 83 38.84 -7.44 42.80
N PRO A 84 38.58 -8.75 42.98
CA PRO A 84 39.49 -9.79 42.48
C PRO A 84 39.55 -9.73 40.94
N ALA A 85 40.72 -9.98 40.36
CA ALA A 85 40.93 -9.96 38.90
C ALA A 85 39.92 -10.85 38.15
N GLU A 86 39.50 -11.95 38.80
CA GLU A 86 38.48 -12.87 38.29
C GLU A 86 37.09 -12.21 38.14
N GLY A 87 36.70 -11.32 39.07
CA GLY A 87 35.43 -10.59 39.02
C GLY A 87 35.40 -9.54 37.91
N ILE A 88 36.52 -8.83 37.67
CA ILE A 88 36.65 -7.88 36.55
C ILE A 88 36.55 -8.61 35.21
N VAL A 89 37.21 -9.77 35.10
CA VAL A 89 37.14 -10.62 33.91
C VAL A 89 35.71 -11.14 33.69
N ALA A 90 35.00 -11.55 34.74
CA ALA A 90 33.61 -11.99 34.65
C ALA A 90 32.66 -10.87 34.17
N LEU A 91 32.81 -9.65 34.72
CA LEU A 91 32.03 -8.48 34.29
C LEU A 91 32.29 -8.12 32.82
N TYR A 92 33.56 -8.13 32.40
CA TYR A 92 33.95 -7.85 31.02
C TYR A 92 33.42 -8.90 30.04
N ILE A 93 33.54 -10.19 30.37
CA ILE A 93 33.00 -11.29 29.56
C ILE A 93 31.49 -11.16 29.42
N THR A 94 30.79 -10.83 30.51
CA THR A 94 29.32 -10.64 30.51
C THR A 94 28.92 -9.49 29.57
N GLN A 95 29.63 -8.36 29.62
CA GLN A 95 29.39 -7.22 28.74
C GLN A 95 29.65 -7.54 27.25
N VAL A 96 30.68 -8.32 26.95
CA VAL A 96 30.98 -8.78 25.58
C VAL A 96 29.87 -9.69 25.05
N TRP A 97 29.39 -10.65 25.86
CA TRP A 97 28.28 -11.52 25.49
C TRP A 97 26.98 -10.73 25.24
N LEU A 98 26.75 -9.68 26.02
CA LEU A 98 25.62 -8.76 25.84
C LEU A 98 25.70 -7.97 24.55
N MET A 99 26.86 -7.40 24.21
CA MET A 99 27.05 -6.72 22.91
C MET A 99 26.83 -7.69 21.75
N TYR A 100 27.33 -8.92 21.88
CA TYR A 100 27.17 -9.96 20.86
C TYR A 100 25.70 -10.35 20.67
N GLY A 101 24.97 -10.58 21.77
CA GLY A 101 23.54 -10.90 21.74
C GLY A 101 22.70 -9.80 21.11
N ASN A 102 22.94 -8.54 21.47
CA ASN A 102 22.27 -7.38 20.87
C ASN A 102 22.59 -7.25 19.38
N GLY A 103 23.84 -7.49 18.97
CA GLY A 103 24.25 -7.49 17.57
C GLY A 103 23.48 -8.51 16.72
N ILE A 104 23.29 -9.73 17.24
CA ILE A 104 22.51 -10.78 16.55
C ILE A 104 21.04 -10.35 16.39
N VAL A 105 20.42 -9.82 17.43
CA VAL A 105 19.01 -9.38 17.37
C VAL A 105 18.82 -8.27 16.33
N ILE A 106 19.72 -7.28 16.30
CA ILE A 106 19.67 -6.18 15.33
C ILE A 106 19.89 -6.69 13.91
N ALA A 107 20.81 -7.63 13.70
CA ALA A 107 21.08 -8.24 12.40
C ALA A 107 19.85 -9.02 11.89
N LEU A 108 19.19 -9.80 12.75
CA LEU A 108 17.97 -10.53 12.41
C LEU A 108 16.81 -9.58 12.05
N LEU A 109 16.60 -8.52 12.82
CA LEU A 109 15.56 -7.52 12.54
C LEU A 109 15.84 -6.78 11.22
N SER A 110 17.09 -6.45 10.96
CA SER A 110 17.52 -5.77 9.73
C SER A 110 17.39 -6.68 8.51
N PHE A 111 17.77 -7.96 8.62
CA PHE A 111 17.57 -8.95 7.58
C PHE A 111 16.07 -9.13 7.27
N LEU A 112 15.22 -9.26 8.30
CA LEU A 112 13.78 -9.36 8.12
C LEU A 112 13.19 -8.12 7.46
N PHE A 113 13.62 -6.92 7.86
CA PHE A 113 13.17 -5.68 7.25
C PHE A 113 13.52 -5.61 5.76
N VAL A 114 14.75 -5.95 5.39
CA VAL A 114 15.19 -6.00 3.99
C VAL A 114 14.42 -7.08 3.22
N TRP A 115 14.26 -8.27 3.80
CA TRP A 115 13.52 -9.38 3.19
C TRP A 115 12.05 -9.03 2.93
N VAL A 116 11.36 -8.45 3.92
CA VAL A 116 9.97 -7.99 3.81
C VAL A 116 9.86 -6.89 2.76
N THR A 117 10.80 -5.95 2.72
CA THR A 117 10.78 -4.87 1.74
C THR A 117 11.01 -5.38 0.31
N TYR A 118 11.94 -6.32 0.13
CA TYR A 118 12.24 -6.93 -1.16
C TYR A 118 11.08 -7.79 -1.67
N ARG A 119 10.54 -8.67 -0.82
CA ARG A 119 9.34 -9.48 -1.13
C ARG A 119 8.11 -8.62 -1.35
N GLY A 120 7.93 -7.57 -0.56
CA GLY A 120 6.83 -6.61 -0.71
C GLY A 120 6.83 -5.98 -2.10
N LYS A 121 8.00 -5.54 -2.60
CA LYS A 121 8.14 -5.00 -3.96
C LYS A 121 7.81 -6.03 -5.05
N ALA A 122 8.34 -7.25 -4.92
CA ALA A 122 8.06 -8.33 -5.87
C ALA A 122 6.55 -8.66 -5.93
N HIS A 123 5.90 -8.77 -4.77
CA HIS A 123 4.46 -9.04 -4.70
C HIS A 123 3.60 -7.87 -5.18
N THR A 124 4.02 -6.61 -4.99
CA THR A 124 3.31 -5.46 -5.59
C THR A 124 3.38 -5.51 -7.12
N GLN A 125 4.51 -5.90 -7.70
CA GLN A 125 4.65 -6.02 -9.15
C GLN A 125 3.83 -7.19 -9.71
N GLU A 126 3.84 -8.35 -9.04
CA GLU A 126 2.98 -9.48 -9.38
C GLU A 126 1.50 -9.10 -9.26
N PHE A 127 1.10 -8.45 -8.18
CA PHE A 127 -0.26 -8.00 -7.95
C PHE A 127 -0.72 -7.01 -9.02
N GLU A 128 0.11 -6.03 -9.36
CA GLU A 128 -0.19 -5.11 -10.47
C GLU A 128 -0.34 -5.85 -11.80
N SER A 129 0.50 -6.85 -12.07
CA SER A 129 0.38 -7.65 -13.30
C SER A 129 -0.91 -8.47 -13.34
N ILE A 130 -1.31 -9.05 -12.20
CA ILE A 130 -2.56 -9.81 -12.04
C ILE A 130 -3.76 -8.87 -12.13
N GLU A 131 -3.73 -7.70 -11.50
CA GLU A 131 -4.77 -6.66 -11.59
C GLU A 131 -4.93 -6.19 -13.04
N ARG A 132 -3.82 -5.93 -13.76
CA ARG A 132 -3.84 -5.58 -15.19
C ARG A 132 -4.47 -6.68 -16.05
N GLN A 133 -4.05 -7.93 -15.86
CA GLN A 133 -4.61 -9.08 -16.60
C GLN A 133 -6.10 -9.27 -16.30
N PHE A 134 -6.49 -9.17 -15.03
CA PHE A 134 -7.88 -9.25 -14.61
C PHE A 134 -8.73 -8.13 -15.23
N ILE A 135 -8.28 -6.87 -15.14
CA ILE A 135 -8.99 -5.71 -15.73
C ILE A 135 -9.19 -5.93 -17.23
N ARG A 136 -8.14 -6.33 -17.97
CA ARG A 136 -8.23 -6.56 -19.42
C ARG A 136 -9.21 -7.68 -19.77
N GLN A 137 -9.15 -8.80 -19.05
CA GLN A 137 -10.06 -9.92 -19.28
C GLN A 137 -11.51 -9.58 -18.89
N SER A 138 -11.70 -8.88 -17.77
CA SER A 138 -13.01 -8.45 -17.31
C SER A 138 -13.62 -7.37 -18.19
N TYR A 139 -12.82 -6.50 -18.82
CA TYR A 139 -13.31 -5.59 -19.86
C TYR A 139 -13.85 -6.38 -21.04
N LEU A 140 -13.06 -7.27 -21.62
CA LEU A 140 -13.47 -8.07 -22.79
C LEU A 140 -14.72 -8.89 -22.49
N VAL A 141 -14.83 -9.48 -21.30
CA VAL A 141 -16.01 -10.28 -20.95
C VAL A 141 -17.20 -9.41 -20.59
N ASN A 142 -17.06 -8.43 -19.72
CA ASN A 142 -18.23 -7.72 -19.19
C ASN A 142 -18.70 -6.60 -20.14
N PHE A 143 -17.80 -5.76 -20.64
CA PHE A 143 -18.21 -4.64 -21.50
C PHE A 143 -18.77 -5.14 -22.84
N GLU A 144 -18.14 -6.16 -23.45
CA GLU A 144 -18.55 -6.63 -24.78
C GLU A 144 -19.74 -7.63 -24.76
N THR A 145 -20.03 -8.30 -23.64
CA THR A 145 -21.06 -9.36 -23.60
C THR A 145 -22.23 -9.10 -22.65
N SER A 146 -22.15 -8.06 -21.82
CA SER A 146 -23.23 -7.74 -20.89
C SER A 146 -24.10 -6.58 -21.41
N VAL A 147 -25.37 -6.57 -21.00
CA VAL A 147 -26.29 -5.48 -21.28
C VAL A 147 -26.23 -4.50 -20.11
N PRO A 148 -25.81 -3.24 -20.32
CA PRO A 148 -25.62 -2.30 -19.23
C PRO A 148 -26.92 -2.00 -18.48
N GLU A 149 -26.92 -2.29 -17.17
CA GLU A 149 -28.06 -2.05 -16.29
C GLU A 149 -27.98 -0.66 -15.65
N GLY A 150 -29.08 0.10 -15.63
CA GLY A 150 -29.12 1.42 -14.96
C GLY A 150 -30.14 2.37 -15.57
N GLN A 151 -30.57 3.39 -14.79
CA GLN A 151 -31.55 4.38 -15.27
C GLN A 151 -30.89 5.51 -16.06
N THR A 152 -29.65 5.88 -15.72
CA THR A 152 -28.89 6.93 -16.40
C THR A 152 -27.69 6.36 -17.15
N ARG A 153 -27.15 7.08 -18.15
CA ARG A 153 -25.91 6.69 -18.87
C ARG A 153 -24.73 6.49 -17.90
N VAL A 154 -24.61 7.36 -16.90
CA VAL A 154 -23.60 7.25 -15.83
C VAL A 154 -23.81 6.01 -14.97
N GLU A 155 -25.05 5.68 -14.58
CA GLU A 155 -25.31 4.45 -13.80
C GLU A 155 -24.97 3.19 -14.60
N LYS A 156 -25.32 3.15 -15.89
CA LYS A 156 -25.03 2.02 -16.78
C LYS A 156 -23.54 1.72 -16.87
N ILE A 157 -22.72 2.72 -17.23
CA ILE A 157 -21.27 2.53 -17.34
C ILE A 157 -20.61 2.25 -15.97
N LEU A 158 -21.10 2.84 -14.88
CA LEU A 158 -20.56 2.57 -13.54
C LEU A 158 -20.87 1.15 -13.08
N ASN A 159 -22.05 0.63 -13.39
CA ASN A 159 -22.41 -0.76 -13.08
C ASN A 159 -21.48 -1.74 -13.81
N GLU A 160 -21.19 -1.49 -15.08
CA GLU A 160 -20.19 -2.26 -15.82
C GLU A 160 -18.78 -2.13 -15.23
N ALA A 161 -18.38 -0.90 -14.94
CA ALA A 161 -17.07 -0.61 -14.36
C ALA A 161 -16.86 -1.32 -13.00
N ILE A 162 -17.90 -1.56 -12.19
CA ILE A 162 -17.78 -2.30 -10.92
C ILE A 162 -17.34 -3.74 -11.12
N HIS A 163 -17.76 -4.37 -12.22
CA HIS A 163 -17.37 -5.75 -12.53
C HIS A 163 -15.92 -5.86 -12.97
N VAL A 164 -15.36 -4.76 -13.47
CA VAL A 164 -13.99 -4.66 -13.95
C VAL A 164 -13.02 -4.17 -12.89
N PHE A 165 -13.42 -3.19 -12.07
CA PHE A 165 -12.53 -2.51 -11.14
C PHE A 165 -12.76 -2.93 -9.68
N PRO A 166 -11.78 -3.62 -9.06
CA PRO A 166 -11.86 -4.03 -7.65
C PRO A 166 -12.12 -2.86 -6.69
N THR A 167 -11.57 -1.69 -6.97
CA THR A 167 -11.75 -0.47 -6.15
C THR A 167 -13.19 0.01 -6.13
N LEU A 168 -13.90 -0.06 -7.26
CA LEU A 168 -15.33 0.28 -7.33
C LEU A 168 -16.18 -0.80 -6.67
N LYS A 169 -15.80 -2.07 -6.81
CA LYS A 169 -16.45 -3.20 -6.12
C LYS A 169 -16.38 -3.08 -4.60
N GLU A 170 -15.26 -2.61 -4.04
CA GLU A 170 -15.15 -2.30 -2.61
C GLU A 170 -16.16 -1.23 -2.17
N ILE A 171 -16.34 -0.18 -2.97
CA ILE A 171 -17.29 0.91 -2.68
C ILE A 171 -18.72 0.36 -2.73
N GLN A 172 -19.06 -0.41 -3.77
CA GLN A 172 -20.37 -1.06 -3.87
C GLN A 172 -20.65 -1.95 -2.66
N ARG A 173 -19.66 -2.74 -2.21
CA ARG A 173 -19.81 -3.61 -1.03
C ARG A 173 -20.11 -2.80 0.23
N LYS A 174 -19.42 -1.68 0.44
CA LYS A 174 -19.68 -0.77 1.57
C LYS A 174 -21.04 -0.08 1.47
N ALA A 175 -21.44 0.33 0.27
CA ALA A 175 -22.73 0.94 0.02
C ALA A 175 -23.87 -0.04 0.32
N LYS A 176 -23.75 -1.30 -0.14
CA LYS A 176 -24.68 -2.40 0.16
C LYS A 176 -24.80 -2.68 1.66
N GLN A 177 -23.68 -2.69 2.40
CA GLN A 177 -23.70 -2.84 3.87
C GLN A 177 -24.47 -1.73 4.57
N LYS A 178 -24.45 -0.52 4.02
CA LYS A 178 -25.20 0.64 4.53
C LYS A 178 -26.60 0.78 3.90
N GLN A 179 -27.04 -0.16 3.06
CA GLN A 179 -28.27 -0.08 2.26
C GLN A 179 -28.40 1.22 1.45
N THR A 180 -27.28 1.72 0.93
CA THR A 180 -27.20 2.97 0.14
C THR A 180 -26.74 2.68 -1.29
N LYS A 181 -27.09 3.58 -2.22
CA LYS A 181 -26.51 3.58 -3.58
C LYS A 181 -25.03 3.98 -3.52
N ILE A 182 -24.30 3.66 -4.58
CA ILE A 182 -22.90 4.09 -4.72
C ILE A 182 -22.85 5.62 -4.74
N PRO A 183 -22.01 6.25 -3.92
CA PRO A 183 -21.85 7.70 -3.95
C PRO A 183 -21.10 8.08 -5.22
N TYR A 184 -21.79 8.75 -6.14
CA TYR A 184 -21.21 9.38 -7.33
C TYR A 184 -21.66 10.84 -7.40
N LYS A 185 -20.81 11.70 -7.97
CA LYS A 185 -21.13 13.11 -8.27
C LYS A 185 -21.38 13.23 -9.77
N LEU A 186 -22.45 13.93 -10.13
CA LEU A 186 -22.81 14.22 -11.52
C LEU A 186 -22.41 15.66 -11.89
N ASP A 187 -22.24 15.87 -13.20
CA ASP A 187 -22.16 17.18 -13.87
C ASP A 187 -21.22 18.18 -13.18
N GLN A 188 -20.05 17.71 -12.77
CA GLN A 188 -19.06 18.54 -12.08
C GLN A 188 -18.30 19.41 -13.08
N LYS A 189 -18.32 20.72 -12.89
CA LYS A 189 -17.52 21.63 -13.71
C LYS A 189 -16.07 21.66 -13.23
N ILE A 190 -15.16 21.14 -14.04
CA ILE A 190 -13.71 21.19 -13.80
C ILE A 190 -13.08 22.09 -14.85
N ASN A 191 -12.54 23.24 -14.41
CA ASN A 191 -11.81 24.18 -15.27
C ASN A 191 -12.54 24.57 -16.58
N GLY A 192 -13.88 24.64 -16.53
CA GLY A 192 -14.73 25.05 -17.65
C GLY A 192 -15.35 23.93 -18.47
N ASP A 193 -14.94 22.67 -18.27
CA ASP A 193 -15.57 21.49 -18.88
C ASP A 193 -16.44 20.75 -17.86
N THR A 194 -17.50 20.10 -18.33
CA THR A 194 -18.43 19.33 -17.49
C THR A 194 -18.00 17.88 -17.46
N ILE A 195 -17.77 17.33 -16.28
CA ILE A 195 -17.50 15.92 -16.07
C ILE A 195 -18.79 15.23 -15.63
N ASP A 196 -19.22 14.22 -16.39
CA ASP A 196 -20.53 13.60 -16.24
C ASP A 196 -20.63 12.71 -14.99
N GLY A 197 -19.54 12.03 -14.61
CA GLY A 197 -19.54 11.16 -13.44
C GLY A 197 -18.21 11.12 -12.71
N ILE A 198 -18.24 11.27 -11.38
CA ILE A 198 -17.06 11.11 -10.51
C ILE A 198 -17.39 10.20 -9.33
N VAL A 199 -16.58 9.16 -9.13
CA VAL A 199 -16.61 8.28 -7.96
C VAL A 199 -15.28 8.38 -7.21
N SER A 200 -15.32 8.91 -5.99
CA SER A 200 -14.11 9.04 -5.18
C SER A 200 -13.72 7.70 -4.54
N THR A 201 -12.52 7.22 -4.87
CA THR A 201 -11.97 5.96 -4.36
C THR A 201 -10.74 6.20 -3.49
N LYS A 202 -10.30 5.17 -2.74
CA LYS A 202 -9.04 5.24 -1.97
C LYS A 202 -7.81 5.45 -2.85
N LYS A 203 -7.83 4.96 -4.11
CA LYS A 203 -6.71 5.12 -5.05
C LYS A 203 -6.72 6.51 -5.72
N GLY A 204 -7.84 7.22 -5.67
CA GLY A 204 -8.10 8.49 -6.36
C GLY A 204 -9.50 8.50 -6.98
N ASP A 205 -9.86 9.61 -7.61
CA ASP A 205 -11.13 9.75 -8.31
C ASP A 205 -11.17 8.89 -9.57
N PHE A 206 -12.29 8.19 -9.74
CA PHE A 206 -12.67 7.48 -10.96
C PHE A 206 -13.64 8.37 -11.73
N ILE A 207 -13.25 8.77 -12.93
CA ILE A 207 -13.96 9.78 -13.72
C ILE A 207 -14.54 9.15 -14.98
N VAL A 208 -15.76 9.56 -15.33
CA VAL A 208 -16.44 9.22 -16.57
C VAL A 208 -16.78 10.51 -17.31
N LYS A 209 -16.41 10.58 -18.59
CA LYS A 209 -16.73 11.68 -19.49
C LYS A 209 -17.38 11.14 -20.76
N PHE A 210 -18.58 11.63 -21.06
CA PHE A 210 -19.31 11.32 -22.27
C PHE A 210 -19.06 12.36 -23.35
N TYR A 211 -18.96 11.90 -24.59
CA TYR A 211 -18.90 12.74 -25.78
C TYR A 211 -20.04 12.36 -26.73
N ASP A 212 -20.90 13.33 -27.03
CA ASP A 212 -21.99 13.15 -28.00
C ASP A 212 -21.54 13.41 -29.45
N LYS A 213 -20.29 13.86 -29.64
CA LYS A 213 -19.62 14.05 -30.94
C LYS A 213 -18.53 13.00 -31.17
N THR A 214 -18.09 12.84 -32.41
CA THR A 214 -16.87 12.11 -32.74
C THR A 214 -15.67 12.72 -32.00
N VAL A 215 -14.99 11.90 -31.20
CA VAL A 215 -13.87 12.36 -30.37
C VAL A 215 -12.60 12.43 -31.18
N THR A 216 -11.91 13.56 -31.09
CA THR A 216 -10.64 13.77 -31.78
C THR A 216 -9.44 13.65 -30.84
N VAL A 217 -8.24 13.48 -31.40
CA VAL A 217 -6.98 13.57 -30.63
C VAL A 217 -6.88 14.87 -29.82
N SER A 218 -7.41 15.98 -30.37
CA SER A 218 -7.40 17.27 -29.69
C SER A 218 -8.30 17.29 -28.45
N ASP A 219 -9.46 16.62 -28.51
CA ASP A 219 -10.39 16.52 -27.38
C ASP A 219 -9.77 15.75 -26.22
N ILE A 220 -9.08 14.64 -26.52
CA ILE A 220 -8.35 13.84 -25.52
C ILE A 220 -7.22 14.66 -24.90
N LYS A 221 -6.42 15.36 -25.71
CA LYS A 221 -5.33 16.23 -25.21
C LYS A 221 -5.86 17.35 -24.31
N ASN A 222 -6.98 17.96 -24.68
CA ASN A 222 -7.61 19.00 -23.89
C ASN A 222 -8.11 18.45 -22.56
N LEU A 223 -8.79 17.31 -22.56
CA LEU A 223 -9.25 16.64 -21.34
C LEU A 223 -8.07 16.30 -20.41
N VAL A 224 -7.01 15.69 -20.95
CA VAL A 224 -5.81 15.35 -20.18
C VAL A 224 -5.19 16.60 -19.57
N THR A 225 -5.08 17.68 -20.33
CA THR A 225 -4.50 18.94 -19.84
C THR A 225 -5.37 19.58 -18.75
N LEU A 226 -6.69 19.52 -18.89
CA LEU A 226 -7.63 20.04 -17.90
C LEU A 226 -7.55 19.27 -16.59
N LEU A 227 -7.58 17.94 -16.67
CA LEU A 227 -7.53 17.04 -15.51
C LEU A 227 -6.15 17.04 -14.85
N SER A 228 -5.07 17.15 -15.62
CA SER A 228 -3.70 17.19 -15.07
C SER A 228 -3.42 18.46 -14.27
N LYS A 229 -4.18 19.54 -14.52
CA LYS A 229 -4.13 20.78 -13.73
C LYS A 229 -5.00 20.71 -12.47
N SER A 230 -5.84 19.68 -12.32
CA SER A 230 -6.61 19.50 -11.10
C SER A 230 -5.67 19.14 -9.95
N ARG A 231 -5.99 19.62 -8.74
CA ARG A 231 -5.29 19.22 -7.51
C ARG A 231 -5.73 17.84 -7.02
N ASP A 232 -6.82 17.32 -7.57
CA ASP A 232 -7.40 16.07 -7.12
C ASP A 232 -6.59 14.88 -7.63
N LYS A 233 -6.41 13.90 -6.74
CA LYS A 233 -5.73 12.65 -7.10
C LYS A 233 -6.67 11.83 -7.98
N ILE A 234 -6.42 11.83 -9.28
CA ILE A 234 -7.17 11.04 -10.27
C ILE A 234 -6.52 9.67 -10.40
N PHE A 235 -7.32 8.61 -10.30
CA PHE A 235 -6.86 7.24 -10.49
C PHE A 235 -7.05 6.77 -11.94
N ARG A 236 -8.25 6.97 -12.49
CA ARG A 236 -8.62 6.49 -13.82
C ARG A 236 -9.73 7.32 -14.43
N VAL A 237 -9.68 7.51 -15.75
CA VAL A 237 -10.64 8.29 -16.54
C VAL A 237 -11.15 7.42 -17.68
N LEU A 238 -12.46 7.31 -17.82
CA LEU A 238 -13.14 6.66 -18.94
C LEU A 238 -13.67 7.74 -19.88
N CYS A 239 -13.17 7.77 -21.11
CA CYS A 239 -13.77 8.51 -22.21
C CYS A 239 -14.75 7.59 -22.93
N VAL A 240 -16.01 8.00 -22.97
CA VAL A 240 -17.08 7.22 -23.59
C VAL A 240 -17.68 8.05 -24.71
N ALA A 241 -17.66 7.52 -25.93
CA ALA A 241 -18.14 8.23 -27.10
C ALA A 241 -18.79 7.28 -28.10
N LYS A 242 -19.70 7.77 -28.94
CA LYS A 242 -20.26 6.96 -30.03
C LYS A 242 -19.26 6.66 -31.13
N ASP A 243 -18.29 7.55 -31.32
CA ASP A 243 -17.31 7.44 -32.40
C ASP A 243 -16.00 8.20 -32.07
N TYR A 244 -14.91 7.78 -32.70
CA TYR A 244 -13.57 8.38 -32.56
C TYR A 244 -12.98 8.67 -33.94
N ASP A 245 -12.08 9.66 -34.05
CA ASP A 245 -11.45 9.95 -35.33
C ASP A 245 -10.57 8.79 -35.85
N GLU A 246 -10.28 8.80 -37.16
CA GLU A 246 -9.48 7.74 -37.80
C GLU A 246 -8.08 7.59 -37.18
N GLU A 247 -7.51 8.69 -36.66
CA GLU A 247 -6.19 8.64 -36.04
C GLU A 247 -6.22 7.81 -34.75
N LEU A 248 -7.24 7.99 -33.91
CA LEU A 248 -7.48 7.23 -32.69
C LEU A 248 -7.91 5.78 -32.96
N GLN A 249 -8.46 5.47 -34.13
CA GLN A 249 -8.79 4.10 -34.53
C GLN A 249 -7.66 3.39 -35.29
N SER A 250 -6.58 4.10 -35.63
CA SER A 250 -5.46 3.55 -36.39
C SER A 250 -4.32 3.03 -35.50
N ASN A 251 -3.31 2.43 -36.13
CA ASN A 251 -2.06 2.03 -35.47
C ASN A 251 -1.29 3.19 -34.81
N LYS A 252 -1.68 4.46 -35.09
CA LYS A 252 -1.10 5.64 -34.44
C LYS A 252 -1.58 5.83 -32.99
N LEU A 253 -2.68 5.18 -32.59
CA LEU A 253 -3.28 5.32 -31.26
C LEU A 253 -2.26 5.11 -30.13
N ILE A 254 -1.43 4.07 -30.22
CA ILE A 254 -0.40 3.76 -29.22
C ILE A 254 0.54 4.96 -29.04
N GLY A 255 1.07 5.48 -30.16
CA GLY A 255 1.98 6.62 -30.14
C GLY A 255 1.32 7.91 -29.64
N ILE A 256 0.04 8.10 -29.91
CA ILE A 256 -0.74 9.23 -29.37
C ILE A 256 -0.87 9.09 -27.86
N MET A 257 -1.27 7.91 -27.37
CA MET A 257 -1.52 7.67 -25.95
C MET A 257 -0.25 7.74 -25.09
N ASP A 258 0.90 7.31 -25.63
CA ASP A 258 2.21 7.39 -24.98
C ASP A 258 2.75 8.83 -24.86
N GLN A 259 2.35 9.72 -25.78
CA GLN A 259 2.78 11.12 -25.79
C GLN A 259 1.95 12.04 -24.87
N LEU A 260 0.84 11.55 -24.31
CA LEU A 260 -0.02 12.35 -23.45
C LEU A 260 0.65 12.54 -22.06
N PRO A 261 0.82 13.79 -21.59
CA PRO A 261 1.39 14.06 -20.28
C PRO A 261 0.34 13.83 -19.18
N LYS A 262 0.04 12.56 -18.88
CA LYS A 262 -0.93 12.13 -17.86
C LYS A 262 -0.25 11.38 -16.72
N TYR A 263 -0.69 11.62 -15.48
CA TYR A 263 -0.29 10.84 -14.30
C TYR A 263 -1.33 9.77 -13.91
N PHE A 264 -2.46 9.73 -14.62
CA PHE A 264 -3.58 8.84 -14.38
C PHE A 264 -3.83 7.93 -15.58
N LYS A 265 -4.58 6.85 -15.36
CA LYS A 265 -4.96 5.90 -16.42
C LYS A 265 -6.13 6.43 -17.24
N LEU A 266 -6.06 6.30 -18.57
CA LEU A 266 -7.07 6.80 -19.49
C LEU A 266 -7.53 5.68 -20.44
N ASP A 267 -8.81 5.35 -20.36
CA ASP A 267 -9.43 4.31 -21.18
C ASP A 267 -10.39 4.96 -22.19
N LEU A 268 -10.39 4.45 -23.43
CA LEU A 268 -11.26 4.90 -24.51
C LEU A 268 -12.28 3.81 -24.84
N ILE A 269 -13.56 4.17 -24.80
CA ILE A 269 -14.68 3.25 -24.89
C ILE A 269 -15.68 3.78 -25.91
N PHE A 270 -16.15 2.90 -26.79
CA PHE A 270 -17.30 3.14 -27.66
C PHE A 270 -18.60 2.89 -26.90
N GLU A 271 -19.56 3.79 -27.04
CA GLU A 271 -20.94 3.59 -26.62
C GLU A 271 -21.76 3.16 -27.83
N GLU A 272 -22.14 1.89 -27.84
CA GLU A 272 -22.99 1.29 -28.85
C GLU A 272 -24.44 1.30 -28.38
N GLU A 273 -25.37 0.99 -29.29
CA GLU A 273 -26.81 1.05 -28.99
C GLU A 273 -27.24 0.10 -27.85
N HIS A 274 -26.53 -1.03 -27.70
CA HIS A 274 -26.88 -2.09 -26.75
C HIS A 274 -25.79 -2.39 -25.72
N GLY A 275 -24.66 -1.67 -25.73
CA GLY A 275 -23.51 -2.01 -24.91
C GLY A 275 -22.34 -1.05 -25.06
N TYR A 276 -21.16 -1.50 -24.62
CA TYR A 276 -19.93 -0.73 -24.70
C TYR A 276 -18.82 -1.60 -25.31
N SER A 277 -18.06 -1.05 -26.25
CA SER A 277 -16.89 -1.75 -26.79
C SER A 277 -15.62 -0.98 -26.51
N MET A 278 -14.51 -1.70 -26.41
CA MET A 278 -13.25 -1.13 -25.97
C MET A 278 -12.40 -0.71 -27.17
N LEU A 279 -11.96 0.55 -27.17
CA LEU A 279 -10.96 1.05 -28.12
C LEU A 279 -9.54 0.99 -27.51
N TRP A 280 -9.39 1.42 -26.25
CA TRP A 280 -8.10 1.45 -25.56
C TRP A 280 -8.24 1.27 -24.05
N ILE A 281 -7.29 0.54 -23.44
CA ILE A 281 -7.14 0.44 -21.98
C ILE A 281 -5.67 0.67 -21.63
N ASP A 282 -5.45 1.50 -20.61
CA ASP A 282 -4.13 1.83 -20.04
C ASP A 282 -3.79 1.00 -18.78
#